data_AF-A0A961XX36-F1
#
_entry.id   AF-A0A961XX36-F1
#
_cell.length_a   1.000
_cell.length_b   1.000
_cell.length_c   1.000
_cell.angle_alpha   90.00
_cell.angle_beta   90.00
_cell.angle_gamma   90.00
#
_symmetry.space_group_name_H-M   'P 1'
#
loop_
_entity.id
_entity.type
_entity.pdbx_description
1 polymer ?
#
loop_
_entity_poly.entity_id
_entity_poly.type
_entity_poly.pdbx_seq_one_letter_code
_entity_poly.pdbx_strand_id
1 'polypeptide(L)' 'SREDAYRLVQRNAMKVWEQGKDFLEELLADSEVMAALSENEVREKFDLGYHTKNVDTIFARVFGNAVNR' A
#
# COMPACT_ATOMS: atom_id res chain seq x y z
N SER A 1 -12.00 7.66 -14.98
CA SER A 1 -12.65 6.34 -15.18
C SER A 1 -11.83 5.25 -14.49
N ARG A 2 -12.32 4.00 -14.45
CA ARG A 2 -11.52 2.87 -13.92
C ARG A 2 -10.23 2.65 -14.72
N GLU A 3 -10.28 2.84 -16.03
CA GLU A 3 -9.12 2.73 -16.92
C GLU A 3 -8.08 3.82 -16.66
N ASP A 4 -8.51 5.05 -16.39
CA ASP A 4 -7.60 6.14 -16.03
C ASP A 4 -6.87 5.86 -14.73
N ALA A 5 -7.57 5.33 -13.72
CA ALA A 5 -6.94 4.92 -12.46
C ALA A 5 -5.87 3.84 -12.69
N TYR A 6 -6.17 2.83 -13.52
CA TYR A 6 -5.17 1.81 -13.87
C TYR A 6 -3.95 2.40 -14.56
N ARG A 7 -4.15 3.30 -15.51
CA ARG A 7 -3.07 3.97 -16.24
C ARG A 7 -2.16 4.78 -15.31
N LEU A 8 -2.73 5.54 -14.38
CA LEU A 8 -1.96 6.33 -13.41
C LEU A 8 -1.16 5.45 -12.45
N VAL A 9 -1.77 4.37 -11.93
CA VAL A 9 -1.10 3.43 -11.03
C VAL A 9 0.03 2.67 -11.74
N GLN A 10 -0.24 2.13 -12.93
CA GLN A 10 0.74 1.35 -13.69
C GLN A 10 1.94 2.19 -14.08
N ARG A 11 1.74 3.43 -14.53
CA ARG A 11 2.83 4.34 -14.90
C ARG A 11 3.81 4.55 -13.73
N ASN A 12 3.29 4.80 -12.53
CA ASN A 12 4.14 5.04 -11.36
C ASN A 12 4.78 3.74 -10.84
N ALA A 13 4.06 2.61 -10.90
CA ALA A 13 4.61 1.30 -10.54
C ALA A 13 5.76 0.86 -11.47
N MET A 14 5.70 1.17 -12.76
CA MET A 14 6.79 0.88 -13.70
C MET A 14 8.07 1.65 -13.37
N LYS A 15 7.96 2.92 -12.95
CA LYS A 15 9.14 3.71 -12.53
C LYS A 15 9.82 3.12 -11.30
N VAL A 16 9.04 2.64 -10.33
CA VAL A 16 9.55 1.93 -9.15
C VAL A 16 10.33 0.68 -9.57
N TRP A 17 9.76 -0.10 -10.49
CA TRP A 17 10.36 -1.33 -10.98
C TRP A 17 11.67 -1.10 -11.76
N GLU A 18 11.70 -0.11 -12.65
CA GLU A 18 12.84 0.14 -13.54
C GLU A 18 13.95 0.97 -12.90
N GLN A 19 13.58 1.88 -11.98
CA GLN A 19 14.49 2.90 -11.45
C GLN A 19 14.78 2.70 -9.95
N GLY A 20 14.18 1.69 -9.30
CA GLY A 20 14.38 1.40 -7.88
C GLY A 20 13.86 2.50 -6.95
N LYS A 21 12.88 3.28 -7.41
CA LYS A 21 12.31 4.41 -6.66
C LYS A 21 11.25 3.96 -5.67
N ASP A 22 10.91 4.83 -4.72
CA ASP A 22 9.79 4.60 -3.81
C ASP A 22 8.44 4.87 -4.47
N PHE A 23 7.46 4.00 -4.25
CA PHE A 23 6.15 4.09 -4.90
C PHE A 23 5.28 5.20 -4.34
N LEU A 24 5.33 5.45 -3.03
CA LEU A 24 4.58 6.52 -2.39
C LEU A 24 5.12 7.87 -2.87
N GLU A 25 6.44 8.03 -2.92
CA GLU A 25 7.07 9.26 -3.43
C GLU A 25 6.69 9.54 -4.89
N GLU A 26 6.67 8.51 -5.76
CA GLU A 26 6.27 8.69 -7.16
C GLU A 26 4.80 9.07 -7.32
N LEU A 27 3.90 8.56 -6.48
CA LEU A 27 2.49 8.96 -6.50
C LEU A 27 2.29 10.40 -6.00
N LEU A 28 3.02 10.80 -4.95
CA LEU A 28 2.97 12.18 -4.43
C LEU A 28 3.58 13.21 -5.39
N ALA A 29 4.54 12.78 -6.21
CA ALA A 29 5.16 13.61 -7.25
C ALA A 29 4.32 13.69 -8.54
N ASP A 30 3.31 12.83 -8.71
CA ASP A 30 2.48 12.78 -9.91
C ASP A 30 1.30 13.76 -9.81
N SER A 31 1.33 14.84 -10.59
CA SER A 31 0.30 15.87 -10.57
C SER A 31 -1.09 15.38 -10.99
N GLU A 32 -1.19 14.35 -11.83
CA GLU A 32 -2.48 13.76 -12.20
C GLU A 32 -3.06 12.93 -11.04
N VAL A 33 -2.20 12.30 -10.24
CA VAL A 33 -2.61 11.61 -9.01
C VAL A 33 -3.02 12.63 -7.94
N MET A 34 -2.22 13.69 -7.75
CA MET A 34 -2.48 14.74 -6.76
C MET A 34 -3.69 15.63 -7.11
N ALA A 35 -4.09 15.66 -8.37
CA ALA A 35 -5.34 16.28 -8.79
C ALA A 35 -6.58 15.44 -8.41
N ALA A 36 -6.41 14.13 -8.22
CA ALA A 36 -7.49 13.21 -7.89
C ALA A 36 -7.58 12.88 -6.39
N LEU A 37 -6.44 12.86 -5.69
CA LEU A 37 -6.34 12.54 -4.27
C LEU A 37 -5.42 13.54 -3.57
N SER A 38 -5.78 13.95 -2.36
CA SER A 38 -4.90 14.73 -1.50
C SER A 38 -3.75 13.87 -0.96
N GLU A 39 -2.67 14.52 -0.54
CA GLU A 39 -1.49 13.84 0.00
C GLU A 39 -1.85 12.93 1.19
N ASN A 40 -2.74 13.39 2.07
CA ASN A 40 -3.20 12.60 3.21
C ASN A 40 -3.96 11.35 2.77
N GLU A 41 -4.84 11.46 1.77
CA GLU A 41 -5.58 10.31 1.24
C GLU A 41 -4.63 9.30 0.59
N VAL A 42 -3.61 9.75 -0.13
CA VAL A 42 -2.58 8.88 -0.70
C VAL A 42 -1.81 8.17 0.42
N ARG A 43 -1.29 8.91 1.40
CA ARG A 43 -0.52 8.35 2.53
C ARG A 43 -1.33 7.35 3.36
N GLU A 44 -2.62 7.61 3.58
CA GLU A 44 -3.51 6.68 4.28
C GLU A 44 -3.61 5.32 3.57
N LYS A 45 -3.56 5.27 2.23
CA LYS A 45 -3.57 3.99 1.50
C LYS A 45 -2.28 3.18 1.65
N PHE A 46 -1.21 3.81 2.14
CA PHE A 46 0.08 3.20 2.41
C PHE A 46 0.30 2.91 3.90
N ASP A 47 -0.60 3.35 4.78
CA ASP A 47 -0.51 3.06 6.21
C ASP A 47 -0.87 1.59 6.50
N LEU A 48 0.18 0.75 6.48
CA LEU A 48 0.13 -0.68 6.77
C LEU A 48 -0.20 -1.00 8.24
N GLY A 49 -0.28 -0.01 9.14
CA GLY A 49 -0.66 -0.19 10.54
C GLY A 49 -2.09 -0.76 10.71
N TYR A 50 -2.95 -0.58 9.71
CA TYR A 50 -4.29 -1.17 9.68
C TYR A 50 -4.30 -2.63 9.16
N HIS A 51 -3.33 -3.01 8.32
CA HIS A 51 -3.28 -4.32 7.64
C HIS A 51 -2.69 -5.45 8.49
N THR A 52 -1.99 -5.14 9.59
CA THR A 52 -1.39 -6.14 10.48
C THR A 52 -2.20 -6.44 11.74
N LYS A 53 -3.31 -5.74 11.99
CA LYS A 53 -4.14 -5.91 13.21
C LYS A 53 -4.67 -7.33 13.46
N ASN A 54 -4.77 -8.18 12.44
CA ASN A 54 -5.20 -9.57 12.58
C ASN A 54 -4.05 -10.58 12.49
N VAL A 55 -2.80 -10.13 12.26
CA VAL A 55 -1.63 -11.02 12.24
C VAL A 55 -1.48 -11.68 13.61
N ASP A 56 -1.67 -10.92 14.69
CA ASP A 56 -1.63 -11.44 16.06
C ASP A 56 -2.73 -12.50 16.30
N THR A 57 -3.95 -12.29 15.77
CA THR A 57 -5.06 -13.27 15.86
C THR A 57 -4.73 -14.57 15.13
N ILE A 58 -4.08 -14.50 13.97
CA ILE A 58 -3.66 -15.69 13.20
C ILE A 58 -2.51 -16.40 13.93
N PHE A 59 -1.52 -15.67 14.45
CA PHE A 59 -0.39 -16.25 15.20
C PHE A 59 -0.86 -16.91 16.51
N ALA A 60 -1.77 -16.27 17.26
CA ALA A 60 -2.34 -16.84 18.48
C ALA A 60 -3.09 -18.15 18.23
N ARG A 61 -3.80 -18.26 17.10
CA ARG A 61 -4.52 -19.49 16.72
C ARG A 61 -3.58 -20.64 16.34
N VAL A 62 -2.45 -20.35 15.68
CA VAL A 62 -1.51 -21.37 15.19
C VAL A 62 -0.53 -21.82 16.28
N PHE A 63 -0.05 -20.91 17.13
CA PHE A 63 0.99 -21.19 18.11
C PHE A 63 0.50 -21.20 19.57
N GLY A 64 -0.69 -20.67 19.87
CA GLY A 64 -1.23 -20.58 21.25
C GLY A 64 -1.70 -21.91 21.85
N ASN A 65 -1.83 -22.98 21.06
CA ASN A 65 -2.21 -24.32 21.55
C ASN A 65 -1.03 -25.26 21.79
N ALA A 66 0.22 -24.79 21.65
CA ALA A 66 1.41 -25.63 21.80
C ALA A 66 1.94 -25.72 23.26
N VAL A 67 1.39 -24.93 24.20
CA VAL A 67 1.79 -24.94 25.62
C VAL A 67 0.76 -25.67 26.49
N ASN A 68 0.36 -26.87 26.08
CA ASN A 68 -0.37 -27.81 26.95
C ASN A 68 -0.21 -29.26 26.46
N ARG A 69 1.03 -29.71 26.34
CA ARG A 69 1.40 -31.13 26.39
C ARG A 69 2.59 -31.33 27.31
#